data_AF-A0A1H4Q7X5-F1
#
_entry.id   AF-A0A1H4Q7X5-F1
#
_cell.length_a   1.000
_cell.length_b   1.000
_cell.length_c   1.000
_cell.angle_alpha   90.00
_cell.angle_beta   90.00
_cell.angle_gamma   90.00
#
_symmetry.space_group_name_H-M   'P 1'
#
loop_
_entity.id
_entity.type
_entity.pdbx_description
1 polymer ?
#
loop_
_entity_poly.entity_id
_entity_poly.type
_entity_poly.pdbx_seq_one_letter_code
_entity_poly.pdbx_strand_id
1 'polypeptide(L)'
;MSDGDRAALTRWGLPVVDECRMCGDVQVGTAPAITAGGRPLYGLGLLAGLEVGAEPATGAVWGVSGMSEVPDSFVNSSVANFVESAWRWYWAWQEIKPLRHSIEQYDLLDDFLAFVVRLDVATEQAEISFWREYVESW
;
A
#
# COMPACT_ATOMS: atom_id res chain seq x y z
N MET A 1 10.36 9.36 -9.62
CA MET A 1 9.31 9.69 -8.66
C MET A 1 8.78 11.05 -9.07
N SER A 2 7.49 11.15 -9.32
CA SER A 2 6.88 12.41 -9.72
C SER A 2 6.87 13.41 -8.55
N ASP A 3 6.69 14.69 -8.84
CA ASP A 3 6.53 15.71 -7.79
C ASP A 3 5.25 15.46 -6.96
N GLY A 4 4.21 14.88 -7.58
CA GLY A 4 2.97 14.50 -6.91
C GLY A 4 3.16 13.38 -5.89
N ASP A 5 3.92 12.34 -6.24
CA ASP A 5 4.26 11.24 -5.33
C ASP A 5 5.03 11.74 -4.10
N ARG A 6 6.05 12.57 -4.36
CA ARG A 6 6.86 13.17 -3.29
C ARG A 6 5.97 14.03 -2.39
N ALA A 7 5.13 14.88 -2.96
CA ALA A 7 4.24 15.75 -2.20
C ALA A 7 3.21 14.97 -1.37
N ALA A 8 2.61 13.91 -1.92
CA ALA A 8 1.66 13.08 -1.18
C ALA A 8 2.32 12.39 0.01
N LEU A 9 3.49 11.78 -0.22
CA LEU A 9 4.24 11.09 0.83
C LEU A 9 4.74 12.06 1.91
N THR A 10 5.28 13.22 1.51
CA THR A 10 5.70 14.26 2.47
C THR A 10 4.51 14.80 3.24
N ARG A 11 3.38 15.09 2.60
CA ARG A 11 2.25 15.74 3.27
C ARG A 11 1.50 14.81 4.22
N TRP A 12 1.31 13.55 3.83
CA TRP A 12 0.37 12.65 4.50
C TRP A 12 1.01 11.41 5.13
N GLY A 13 2.14 10.93 4.59
CA GLY A 13 2.73 9.67 5.03
C GLY A 13 1.77 8.46 4.87
N LEU A 14 2.12 7.33 5.49
CA LEU A 14 1.23 6.18 5.70
C LEU A 14 0.57 6.26 7.09
N PRO A 15 -0.64 5.74 7.25
CA PRO A 15 -1.28 5.63 8.55
C PRO A 15 -0.47 4.72 9.50
N VAL A 16 -0.55 5.01 10.80
CA VAL A 16 0.07 4.20 11.85
C VAL A 16 -1.01 3.35 12.54
N VAL A 17 -0.99 2.05 12.30
CA VAL A 17 -1.77 1.01 13.02
C VAL A 17 -0.87 -0.19 13.32
N ASP A 18 -1.30 -1.11 14.18
CA ASP A 18 -0.46 -2.25 14.58
C ASP A 18 0.10 -3.04 13.37
N GLU A 19 -0.64 -3.05 12.26
CA GLU A 19 -0.28 -3.72 11.00
C GLU A 19 0.28 -2.78 9.91
N CYS A 20 0.28 -1.45 10.12
CA CYS A 20 0.80 -0.46 9.17
C CYS A 20 1.73 0.50 9.90
N ARG A 21 3.02 0.54 9.55
CA ARG A 21 3.97 1.45 10.18
C ARG A 21 4.76 2.19 9.12
N MET A 22 4.83 3.51 9.20
CA MET A 22 5.87 4.22 8.44
C MET A 22 7.25 3.89 9.01
N CYS A 23 8.21 3.68 8.12
CA CYS A 23 9.61 3.67 8.48
C CYS A 23 10.14 5.10 8.42
N GLY A 24 10.02 5.82 9.54
CA GLY A 24 10.61 7.15 9.72
C GLY A 24 9.78 8.30 9.17
N ASP A 25 10.31 9.51 9.36
CA ASP A 25 9.75 10.74 8.81
C ASP A 25 10.34 10.97 7.42
N VAL A 26 9.64 10.47 6.38
CA VAL A 26 10.09 10.63 4.99
C VAL A 26 10.16 12.11 4.59
N GLN A 27 9.54 13.02 5.36
CA GLN A 27 9.67 14.48 5.21
C GLN A 27 11.12 14.96 5.37
N VAL A 28 11.96 14.22 6.11
CA VAL A 28 13.37 14.56 6.36
C VAL A 28 14.31 14.01 5.27
N GLY A 29 13.77 13.30 4.27
CA GLY A 29 14.48 12.97 3.03
C GLY A 29 15.37 11.72 3.07
N THR A 30 15.30 10.90 4.12
CA THR A 30 16.03 9.62 4.19
C THR A 30 15.08 8.44 4.28
N ALA A 31 14.48 8.06 3.15
CA ALA A 31 13.87 6.74 3.01
C ALA A 31 15.00 5.68 2.95
N PRO A 32 14.93 4.59 3.73
CA PRO A 32 15.94 3.52 3.66
C PRO A 32 15.92 2.88 2.27
N ALA A 33 17.09 2.53 1.74
CA ALA A 33 17.17 1.79 0.48
C ALA A 33 16.77 0.33 0.73
N ILE A 34 15.81 -0.18 -0.03
CA ILE A 34 15.40 -1.59 -0.04
C ILE A 34 15.91 -2.21 -1.34
N THR A 35 16.43 -3.43 -1.27
CA THR A 35 16.75 -4.21 -2.48
C THR A 35 15.88 -5.44 -2.52
N ALA A 36 15.03 -5.56 -3.54
CA ALA A 36 14.14 -6.71 -3.73
C ALA A 36 14.31 -7.27 -5.14
N GLY A 37 14.67 -8.56 -5.26
CA GLY A 37 14.89 -9.21 -6.57
C GLY A 37 15.92 -8.48 -7.45
N GLY A 38 16.95 -7.85 -6.86
CA GLY A 38 17.95 -7.04 -7.56
C GLY A 38 17.48 -5.64 -7.99
N ARG A 39 16.25 -5.24 -7.65
CA ARG A 39 15.72 -3.90 -7.93
C ARG A 39 15.97 -2.96 -6.74
N PRO A 40 16.56 -1.77 -6.97
CA PRO A 40 16.67 -0.75 -5.94
C PRO A 40 15.32 -0.04 -5.74
N LEU A 41 14.84 -0.04 -4.51
CA LEU A 41 13.60 0.63 -4.08
C LEU A 41 13.92 1.62 -2.96
N TYR A 42 13.10 2.66 -2.83
CA TYR A 42 13.09 3.50 -1.63
C TYR A 42 11.98 3.02 -0.69
N GLY A 43 12.31 2.83 0.58
CA GLY A 43 11.41 2.32 1.60
C GLY A 43 10.35 3.34 2.00
N LEU A 44 9.10 2.90 2.01
CA LEU A 44 7.93 3.68 2.43
C LEU A 44 7.47 3.30 3.85
N GLY A 45 7.66 2.04 4.25
CA GLY A 45 7.24 1.55 5.57
C GLY A 45 6.94 0.07 5.56
N LEU A 46 6.01 -0.32 6.43
CA LEU A 46 5.47 -1.66 6.61
C LEU A 46 3.96 -1.60 6.45
N LEU A 47 3.40 -2.55 5.71
CA LEU A 47 1.96 -2.72 5.53
C LEU A 47 1.63 -4.22 5.56
N ALA A 48 0.75 -4.64 6.47
CA ALA A 48 0.37 -6.03 6.69
C ALA A 48 1.59 -6.97 6.86
N GLY A 49 2.65 -6.50 7.52
CA GLY A 49 3.89 -7.27 7.73
C GLY A 49 4.85 -7.32 6.54
N LEU A 50 4.51 -6.69 5.42
CA LEU A 50 5.39 -6.56 4.24
C LEU A 50 6.15 -5.24 4.29
N GLU A 51 7.44 -5.27 3.94
CA GLU A 51 8.19 -4.04 3.67
C GLU A 51 7.67 -3.43 2.38
N VAL A 52 7.29 -2.17 2.43
CA VAL A 52 6.79 -1.45 1.26
C VAL A 52 7.92 -0.59 0.72
N GLY A 53 8.24 -0.78 -0.56
CA GLY A 53 9.18 0.04 -1.30
C GLY A 53 8.53 0.64 -2.54
N ALA A 54 9.14 1.67 -3.11
CA ALA A 54 8.73 2.17 -4.40
C ALA A 54 9.92 2.36 -5.35
N GLU A 55 9.66 2.23 -6.64
CA GLU A 55 10.69 2.30 -7.67
C GLU A 55 11.02 3.77 -7.99
N PRO A 56 12.30 4.20 -7.90
CA PRO A 56 12.67 5.59 -8.10
C PRO A 56 12.32 6.15 -9.48
N ALA A 57 12.30 5.33 -10.53
CA ALA A 57 12.01 5.76 -11.89
C ALA A 57 10.51 5.96 -12.11
N THR A 58 9.72 4.94 -11.79
CA THR A 58 8.30 4.85 -12.15
C THR A 58 7.35 5.32 -11.05
N GLY A 59 7.77 5.28 -9.79
CA GLY A 59 6.87 5.50 -8.65
C GLY A 59 6.01 4.29 -8.31
N ALA A 60 6.17 3.16 -9.02
CA ALA A 60 5.47 1.92 -8.74
C ALA A 60 5.79 1.42 -7.32
N VAL A 61 4.76 1.03 -6.58
CA VAL A 61 4.88 0.55 -5.20
C VAL A 61 5.01 -0.98 -5.20
N TRP A 62 5.76 -1.53 -4.25
CA TRP A 62 6.09 -2.95 -4.17
C TRP A 62 6.08 -3.43 -2.73
N GLY A 63 5.66 -4.68 -2.59
CA GLY A 63 5.73 -5.44 -1.36
C GLY A 63 6.95 -6.31 -1.35
N VAL A 64 7.69 -6.26 -0.27
CA VAL A 64 8.89 -7.05 -0.08
C VAL A 64 8.65 -7.94 1.12
N SER A 65 8.40 -9.22 0.83
CA SER A 65 8.41 -10.26 1.84
C SER A 65 9.87 -10.67 2.08
N GLY A 66 10.32 -10.66 3.34
CA GLY A 66 11.66 -11.12 3.69
C GLY A 66 11.93 -12.60 3.38
N MET A 67 10.91 -13.36 2.98
CA MET A 67 10.99 -14.79 2.65
C MET A 67 10.87 -15.11 1.15
N SER A 68 10.59 -14.13 0.28
CA SER A 68 10.43 -14.33 -1.16
C SER A 68 11.44 -13.49 -1.96
N GLU A 69 12.12 -14.11 -2.92
CA GLU A 69 13.00 -13.39 -3.88
C GLU A 69 12.21 -12.56 -4.90
N VAL A 70 10.90 -12.82 -5.04
CA VAL A 70 10.01 -12.13 -5.97
C VAL A 70 9.14 -11.17 -5.17
N PRO A 71 9.23 -9.84 -5.40
CA PRO A 71 8.35 -8.88 -4.75
C PRO A 71 6.92 -9.07 -5.27
N ASP A 72 5.98 -9.24 -4.36
CA ASP A 72 4.56 -9.20 -4.70
C ASP A 72 4.24 -7.77 -5.14
N SER A 73 3.75 -7.62 -6.37
CA SER A 73 3.43 -6.31 -6.92
C SER A 73 2.28 -5.70 -6.12
N PHE A 74 2.58 -4.68 -5.31
CA PHE A 74 1.57 -3.79 -4.78
C PHE A 74 1.14 -2.94 -5.94
N VAL A 75 0.18 -3.39 -6.73
CA VAL A 75 -0.20 -2.65 -7.94
C VAL A 75 -0.86 -1.35 -7.53
N ASN A 76 -0.02 -0.35 -7.38
CA ASN A 76 -0.31 1.05 -7.38
C ASN A 76 0.71 1.67 -8.33
N SER A 77 0.21 2.26 -9.41
CA SER A 77 0.96 2.95 -10.44
C SER A 77 1.62 4.24 -9.93
N SER A 78 1.35 4.63 -8.67
CA SER A 78 1.97 5.77 -8.01
C SER A 78 1.97 5.65 -6.48
N VAL A 79 2.90 6.35 -5.83
CA VAL A 79 2.94 6.46 -4.36
C VAL A 79 1.77 7.29 -3.86
N ALA A 80 1.34 8.30 -4.61
CA ALA A 80 0.19 9.12 -4.23
C ALA A 80 -1.09 8.26 -4.09
N ASN A 81 -1.35 7.39 -5.07
CA ASN A 81 -2.49 6.47 -5.01
C ASN A 81 -2.35 5.49 -3.84
N PHE A 82 -1.16 4.96 -3.63
CA PHE A 82 -0.90 4.05 -2.52
C PHE A 82 -1.17 4.71 -1.16
N VAL A 83 -0.70 5.96 -0.97
CA VAL A 83 -0.93 6.74 0.26
C VAL A 83 -2.43 6.98 0.49
N GLU A 84 -3.18 7.38 -0.53
CA GLU A 84 -4.63 7.57 -0.42
C GLU A 84 -5.34 6.24 -0.07
N SER A 85 -5.02 5.16 -0.78
CA SER A 85 -5.58 3.82 -0.50
C SER A 85 -5.26 3.34 0.91
N ALA A 86 -4.04 3.56 1.40
CA ALA A 86 -3.65 3.20 2.76
C ALA A 86 -4.47 3.97 3.82
N TRP A 87 -4.65 5.28 3.64
CA TRP A 87 -5.48 6.08 4.55
C TRP A 87 -6.96 5.69 4.49
N ARG A 88 -7.49 5.37 3.30
CA ARG A 88 -8.87 4.87 3.15
C ARG A 88 -9.04 3.52 3.85
N TRP A 89 -8.07 2.63 3.68
CA TRP A 89 -8.04 1.35 4.38
C TRP A 89 -8.00 1.55 5.89
N TYR A 90 -7.19 2.47 6.40
CA TYR A 90 -7.14 2.78 7.83
C TYR A 90 -8.54 3.11 8.39
N TRP A 91 -9.31 3.94 7.70
CA TRP A 91 -10.67 4.28 8.12
C TRP A 91 -11.63 3.11 7.99
N ALA A 92 -11.61 2.40 6.84
CA ALA A 92 -12.42 1.20 6.64
C ALA A 92 -12.14 0.15 7.70
N TRP A 93 -10.87 -0.08 8.06
CA TRP A 93 -10.45 -0.97 9.13
C TRP A 93 -11.09 -0.61 10.48
N GLN A 94 -11.17 0.67 10.84
CA GLN A 94 -11.81 1.09 12.10
C GLN A 94 -13.30 0.72 12.12
N GLU A 95 -13.96 0.73 10.96
CA GLU A 95 -15.39 0.39 10.81
C GLU A 95 -15.62 -1.12 10.67
N ILE A 96 -14.74 -1.83 9.99
CA ILE A 96 -14.82 -3.29 9.77
C ILE A 96 -14.51 -4.06 11.06
N LYS A 97 -13.50 -3.62 11.84
CA LYS A 97 -13.06 -4.31 13.05
C LYS A 97 -14.19 -4.66 14.05
N PRO A 98 -15.19 -3.80 14.32
CA PRO A 98 -16.33 -4.16 15.17
C PRO A 98 -17.40 -5.04 14.49
N LEU A 99 -17.42 -5.12 13.16
CA LEU A 99 -18.46 -5.78 12.35
C LEU A 99 -18.17 -7.26 12.04
N ARG A 100 -17.26 -7.90 12.77
CA ARG A 100 -16.76 -9.25 12.45
C ARG A 100 -17.87 -10.25 12.11
N HIS A 101 -17.76 -10.84 10.92
CA HIS A 101 -18.64 -11.88 10.37
C HIS A 101 -20.08 -11.41 10.08
N SER A 102 -20.24 -10.12 9.74
CA SER A 102 -21.51 -9.55 9.27
C SER A 102 -21.52 -9.40 7.73
N ILE A 103 -22.70 -9.25 7.14
CA ILE A 103 -22.82 -8.96 5.70
C ILE A 103 -22.24 -7.56 5.42
N GLU A 104 -22.48 -6.63 6.33
CA GLU A 104 -22.00 -5.25 6.28
C GLU A 104 -20.48 -5.15 6.23
N GLN A 105 -19.75 -6.12 6.81
CA GLN A 105 -18.30 -6.23 6.65
C GLN A 105 -17.92 -6.45 5.17
N TYR A 106 -18.58 -7.39 4.49
CA TYR A 106 -18.27 -7.71 3.10
C TYR A 106 -18.61 -6.57 2.15
N ASP A 107 -19.72 -5.86 2.39
CA ASP A 107 -20.09 -4.68 1.62
C ASP A 107 -19.02 -3.57 1.72
N LEU A 108 -18.48 -3.32 2.92
CA LEU A 108 -17.40 -2.34 3.12
C LEU A 108 -16.08 -2.75 2.45
N LEU A 109 -15.78 -4.05 2.45
CA LEU A 109 -14.59 -4.61 1.78
C LEU A 109 -14.71 -4.47 0.25
N ASP A 110 -15.88 -4.77 -0.32
CA ASP A 110 -16.15 -4.61 -1.75
C ASP A 110 -16.11 -3.13 -2.17
N ASP A 111 -16.69 -2.23 -1.38
CA ASP A 111 -16.65 -0.78 -1.61
C ASP A 111 -15.21 -0.24 -1.61
N PHE A 112 -14.36 -0.75 -0.71
CA PHE A 112 -12.95 -0.41 -0.67
C PHE A 112 -12.21 -0.88 -1.93
N LEU A 113 -12.41 -2.13 -2.37
CA LEU A 113 -11.80 -2.62 -3.61
C LEU A 113 -12.25 -1.82 -4.84
N ALA A 114 -13.55 -1.51 -4.93
CA ALA A 114 -14.10 -0.68 -6.00
C ALA A 114 -13.52 0.74 -5.98
N PHE A 115 -13.20 1.29 -4.81
CA PHE A 115 -12.45 2.54 -4.71
C PHE A 115 -11.02 2.40 -5.26
N VAL A 116 -10.27 1.40 -4.80
CA VAL A 116 -8.87 1.21 -5.22
C VAL A 116 -8.78 1.04 -6.74
N VAL A 117 -9.65 0.23 -7.36
CA VAL A 117 -9.69 0.02 -8.81
C VAL A 117 -10.00 1.31 -9.58
N ARG A 118 -10.90 2.16 -9.05
CA ARG A 118 -11.21 3.47 -9.68
C ARG A 118 -10.04 4.45 -9.57
N LEU A 119 -9.32 4.41 -8.45
CA LEU A 119 -8.15 5.25 -8.22
C LEU A 119 -6.95 4.79 -9.06
N ASP A 120 -6.81 3.47 -9.24
CA ASP A 120 -5.70 2.84 -9.90
C ASP A 120 -6.15 1.64 -10.75
N VAL A 121 -6.45 1.90 -12.01
CA VAL A 121 -6.95 0.89 -12.96
C VAL A 121 -5.95 -0.26 -13.15
N ALA A 122 -4.66 -0.02 -12.91
CA ALA A 122 -3.66 -1.08 -12.99
C ALA A 122 -3.95 -2.21 -11.99
N THR A 123 -4.56 -1.91 -10.84
CA THR A 123 -4.94 -2.89 -9.82
C THR A 123 -5.93 -3.92 -10.34
N GLU A 124 -6.83 -3.56 -11.27
CA GLU A 124 -7.79 -4.50 -11.86
C GLU A 124 -7.11 -5.48 -12.83
N GLN A 125 -6.12 -4.99 -13.59
CA GLN A 125 -5.46 -5.71 -14.68
C GLN A 125 -4.32 -6.61 -14.19
N ALA A 126 -3.91 -6.47 -12.93
CA ALA A 126 -2.84 -7.24 -12.36
C ALA A 126 -3.26 -8.68 -12.07
N GLU A 127 -2.37 -9.61 -12.38
CA GLU A 127 -2.53 -11.02 -12.01
C GLU A 127 -2.49 -11.22 -10.48
N ILE A 128 -1.69 -10.40 -9.80
CA ILE A 128 -1.52 -10.37 -8.34
C ILE A 128 -1.70 -8.92 -7.87
N SER A 129 -2.62 -8.68 -6.94
CA SER A 129 -2.87 -7.37 -6.34
C SER A 129 -2.92 -7.50 -4.83
N PHE A 130 -2.00 -6.83 -4.13
CA PHE A 130 -1.98 -6.82 -2.66
C PHE A 130 -3.34 -6.48 -2.06
N TRP A 131 -4.01 -5.43 -2.54
CA TRP A 131 -5.28 -5.01 -1.94
C TRP A 131 -6.38 -6.07 -2.13
N ARG A 132 -6.38 -6.77 -3.27
CA ARG A 132 -7.31 -7.86 -3.52
C ARG A 132 -7.04 -9.05 -2.59
N GLU A 133 -5.81 -9.55 -2.56
CA GLU A 133 -5.43 -10.68 -1.70
C GLU A 133 -5.62 -10.36 -0.21
N TYR A 134 -5.27 -9.14 0.18
CA TYR A 134 -5.42 -8.70 1.55
C TYR A 134 -6.90 -8.65 1.94
N VAL A 135 -7.79 -8.10 1.10
CA VAL A 135 -9.23 -8.11 1.35
C VAL A 135 -9.82 -9.53 1.35
N GLU A 136 -9.41 -10.39 0.42
CA GLU A 136 -9.87 -11.80 0.33
C GLU A 136 -9.45 -12.65 1.55
N SER A 137 -8.48 -12.20 2.34
CA SER A 137 -8.02 -12.88 3.55
C SER A 137 -8.88 -12.66 4.81
N TRP A 138 -9.92 -11.81 4.73
CA TRP A 138 -10.79 -11.40 5.85
C TRP A 138 -12.02 -12.27 6.10
#